data_AF-A0A2G9XHD3-F1
#
_entry.id   AF-A0A2G9XHD3-F1
#
_cell.length_a   1.000
_cell.length_b   1.000
_cell.length_c   1.000
_cell.angle_alpha   90.00
_cell.angle_beta   90.00
_cell.angle_gamma   90.00
#
_symmetry.space_group_name_H-M   'P 1'
#
loop_
_entity.id
_entity.type
_entity.pdbx_description
1 polymer ?
#
loop_
_entity_poly.entity_id
_entity_poly.type
_entity_poly.pdbx_seq_one_letter_code
_entity_poly.pdbx_strand_id
1 'polypeptide(L)' 'MTTRMPFTPSRRFRRDYDRIFRKDPAAANVFLLLAELADERGHVKTDEAELARLMTVRFDDPKAYQLSGGLKR' A
#
# COMPACT_ATOMS: atom_id res chain seq x y z
N MET A 1 -22.58 -1.08 -9.08
CA MET A 1 -21.14 -1.23 -9.40
C MET A 1 -20.47 0.08 -9.00
N THR A 2 -19.83 0.14 -7.84
CA THR A 2 -19.11 1.35 -7.40
C THR A 2 -17.75 1.35 -8.10
N THR A 3 -17.57 2.25 -9.07
CA THR A 3 -16.29 2.45 -9.75
C THR A 3 -15.28 2.97 -8.74
N ARG A 4 -14.38 2.11 -8.26
CA ARG A 4 -13.32 2.48 -7.33
C ARG A 4 -12.34 3.40 -8.05
N MET A 5 -12.25 4.65 -7.65
CA MET A 5 -11.22 5.56 -8.15
C MET A 5 -9.83 5.04 -7.75
N PRO A 6 -8.82 5.12 -8.63
CA PRO A 6 -7.47 4.70 -8.31
C PRO A 6 -6.93 5.51 -7.12
N PHE A 7 -6.39 4.81 -6.11
CA PHE A 7 -5.80 5.45 -4.93
C PHE A 7 -4.66 6.38 -5.35
N THR A 8 -4.78 7.66 -4.98
CA THR A 8 -3.76 8.68 -5.27
C THR A 8 -3.06 9.06 -3.97
N PRO A 9 -1.79 8.68 -3.76
CA PRO A 9 -1.10 8.90 -2.51
C PRO A 9 -0.80 10.39 -2.28
N SER A 10 -1.28 10.92 -1.16
CA SER A 10 -0.99 12.30 -0.72
C SER A 10 0.48 12.50 -0.34
N ARG A 11 0.92 13.76 -0.25
CA ARG A 11 2.29 14.10 0.22
C ARG A 11 2.58 13.53 1.62
N ARG A 12 1.59 13.55 2.51
CA ARG A 12 1.71 12.97 3.86
C ARG A 12 1.87 11.46 3.79
N PHE A 13 1.03 10.80 2.99
CA PHE A 13 1.10 9.35 2.80
C PHE A 13 2.47 8.92 2.28
N ARG A 14 2.99 9.60 1.26
CA ARG A 14 4.33 9.34 0.70
C ARG A 14 5.43 9.40 1.77
N ARG A 15 5.43 10.46 2.60
CA ARG A 15 6.40 10.60 3.69
C ARG A 15 6.31 9.46 4.70
N ASP A 16 5.09 9.03 5.04
CA ASP A 16 4.87 7.93 5.98
C ASP A 16 5.31 6.59 5.38
N TYR A 17 4.98 6.34 4.11
CA TYR A 17 5.46 5.19 3.35
C TYR A 17 7.00 5.16 3.28
N ASP A 18 7.66 6.24 2.88
CA ASP A 18 9.13 6.33 2.77
C ASP A 18 9.82 6.07 4.12
N ARG A 19 9.19 6.49 5.21
CA ARG A 19 9.70 6.27 6.57
C ARG A 19 9.56 4.81 6.99
N ILE A 20 8.45 4.16 6.66
CA ILE A 20 8.24 2.73 6.93
C ILE A 20 9.18 1.90 6.06
N PHE A 21 9.26 2.22 4.76
CA PHE A 21 10.04 1.48 3.77
C PHE A 21 11.53 1.38 4.14
N ARG A 22 12.11 2.47 4.66
CA ARG A 22 13.51 2.47 5.14
C ARG A 22 13.76 1.50 6.31
N LYS A 23 12.71 1.14 7.07
CA LYS A 23 12.81 0.21 8.20
C LYS A 23 12.43 -1.21 7.79
N ASP A 24 11.31 -1.33 7.08
CA ASP A 24 10.75 -2.59 6.60
C ASP A 24 10.00 -2.33 5.27
N PRO A 25 10.61 -2.71 4.14
CA PRO A 25 9.99 -2.58 2.83
C PRO A 25 8.66 -3.32 2.68
N ALA A 26 8.53 -4.51 3.28
CA ALA A 26 7.31 -5.31 3.19
C ALA A 26 6.17 -4.66 3.98
N ALA A 27 6.45 -4.14 5.18
CA ALA A 27 5.47 -3.40 5.96
C ALA A 27 4.96 -2.15 5.24
N ALA A 28 5.83 -1.45 4.50
CA ALA A 28 5.41 -0.30 3.69
C ALA A 28 4.46 -0.71 2.56
N ASN A 29 4.71 -1.85 1.91
CA ASN A 29 3.84 -2.36 0.86
C ASN A 29 2.51 -2.91 1.39
N VAL A 30 2.49 -3.50 2.60
CA VAL A 30 1.23 -3.80 3.31
C VAL A 30 0.45 -2.51 3.57
N PHE A 31 1.12 -1.45 4.06
CA PHE A 31 0.47 -0.16 4.28
C PHE A 31 -0.13 0.44 3.00
N LEU A 32 0.57 0.33 1.87
CA LEU A 32 0.06 0.71 0.55
C LEU A 32 -1.17 -0.11 0.15
N LEU A 33 -1.10 -1.44 0.27
CA LEU A 33 -2.22 -2.31 -0.06
C LEU A 33 -3.46 -2.01 0.80
N LEU A 34 -3.28 -1.77 2.10
CA LEU A 34 -4.39 -1.40 2.98
C LEU A 34 -5.04 -0.07 2.56
N ALA A 35 -4.25 0.91 2.15
CA ALA A 35 -4.76 2.18 1.64
C ALA A 35 -5.48 2.01 0.29
N GLU A 36 -4.97 1.13 -0.57
CA GLU A 36 -5.63 0.73 -1.82
C GLU A 36 -6.93 -0.03 -1.58
N LEU A 37 -7.03 -0.82 -0.50
CA LEU A 37 -8.20 -1.65 -0.14
C LEU A 37 -9.24 -0.92 0.72
N ALA A 38 -8.88 0.18 1.36
CA ALA A 38 -9.79 0.96 2.18
C ALA A 38 -10.97 1.54 1.37
N ASP A 39 -12.14 1.59 2.01
CA ASP A 39 -13.28 2.36 1.52
C ASP A 39 -13.08 3.87 1.77
N GLU A 40 -14.04 4.70 1.34
CA GLU A 40 -13.99 6.16 1.52
C GLU A 40 -13.94 6.60 2.98
N ARG A 41 -14.31 5.72 3.92
CA ARG A 41 -14.26 5.96 5.37
C ARG A 41 -12.99 5.42 6.01
N GLY A 42 -12.10 4.79 5.24
CA GLY A 42 -10.86 4.20 5.73
C GLY A 42 -11.00 2.78 6.27
N HIS A 43 -12.14 2.10 6.08
CA HIS A 43 -12.31 0.73 6.55
C HIS A 43 -11.79 -0.28 5.53
N VAL A 44 -11.10 -1.30 6.02
CA VAL A 44 -10.67 -2.46 5.24
C VAL A 44 -11.46 -3.68 5.71
N LYS A 45 -12.13 -4.37 4.79
CA LYS A 45 -12.80 -5.64 5.05
C LYS A 45 -12.00 -6.78 4.42
N THR A 46 -11.07 -7.33 5.17
CA THR A 46 -10.20 -8.46 4.78
C THR A 46 -9.79 -9.23 6.04
N ASP A 47 -9.29 -10.45 5.88
CA ASP A 47 -8.59 -11.19 6.93
C ASP A 47 -7.09 -11.32 6.60
N GLU A 48 -6.30 -11.91 7.50
CA GLU A 48 -4.85 -12.06 7.32
C GLU A 48 -4.49 -12.97 6.14
N ALA A 49 -5.25 -14.04 5.91
CA ALA A 49 -4.99 -15.00 4.85
C ALA A 49 -5.24 -14.37 3.47
N GLU A 50 -6.34 -13.62 3.35
CA GLU A 50 -6.67 -12.88 2.14
C GLU A 50 -5.70 -11.71 1.91
N LEU A 51 -5.29 -11.01 2.97
CA LEU A 51 -4.28 -9.96 2.87
C LEU A 51 -2.95 -10.51 2.34
N ALA A 52 -2.52 -11.68 2.82
CA ALA A 52 -1.31 -12.35 2.33
C ALA A 52 -1.43 -12.72 0.83
N ARG A 53 -2.58 -13.23 0.40
CA ARG A 53 -2.83 -13.52 -1.02
C ARG A 53 -2.78 -12.24 -1.86
N LEU A 54 -3.48 -11.20 -1.43
CA LEU A 54 -3.52 -9.91 -2.13
C LEU A 54 -2.13 -9.27 -2.21
N MET A 55 -1.30 -9.40 -1.18
CA MET A 55 0.10 -8.96 -1.23
C MET A 55 0.88 -9.65 -2.36
N THR A 56 0.75 -10.98 -2.50
CA THR A 56 1.45 -11.74 -3.54
C THR A 56 0.93 -11.44 -4.96
N VAL A 57 -0.37 -11.14 -5.10
CA VAL A 57 -0.98 -10.80 -6.39
C VAL A 57 -0.65 -9.36 -6.80
N ARG A 58 -0.59 -8.45 -5.82
CA ARG A 58 -0.40 -7.02 -6.07
C ARG A 58 1.06 -6.64 -6.32
N PHE A 59 2.01 -7.35 -5.72
CA PHE A 59 3.43 -7.03 -5.74
C PHE A 59 4.27 -8.22 -6.19
N ASP A 60 4.89 -8.13 -7.37
CA ASP A 60 5.83 -9.15 -7.87
C ASP A 60 7.03 -9.33 -6.91
N ASP A 61 7.54 -8.21 -6.38
CA ASP A 61 8.49 -8.18 -5.27
C ASP A 61 7.90 -7.39 -4.09
N PRO A 62 7.48 -8.07 -3.00
CA PRO A 62 6.94 -7.44 -1.80
C PRO A 62 7.90 -6.46 -1.10
N LYS A 63 9.19 -6.46 -1.45
CA LYS A 63 10.21 -5.55 -0.87
C LYS A 63 10.66 -4.45 -1.83
N ALA A 64 10.20 -4.47 -3.09
CA ALA A 64 10.50 -3.39 -4.03
C ALA A 64 9.71 -2.12 -3.68
N TYR A 65 10.29 -0.96 -3.99
CA TYR A 65 9.65 0.33 -3.79
C TYR A 65 8.56 0.56 -4.85
N GLN A 66 7.33 0.89 -4.42
CA GLN A 66 6.15 0.85 -5.30
C GLN A 66 5.61 2.23 -5.71
N LEU A 67 6.04 3.31 -5.06
CA LEU A 67 5.51 4.64 -5.37
C LEU A 67 6.22 5.27 -6.58
N SER A 68 5.46 5.98 -7.41
CA SER A 68 6.04 6.74 -8.52
C SER A 68 6.99 7.83 -8.01
N GLY A 69 8.11 8.04 -8.70
CA GLY A 69 9.15 9.01 -8.33
C GLY A 69 10.27 8.47 -7.44
N GLY A 70 10.23 7.18 -7.06
CA GLY A 70 11.29 6.51 -6.33
C GLY A 70 11.41 6.93 -4.86
N LEU A 71 12.25 6.21 -4.11
CA LEU A 71 12.54 6.55 -2.72
C LEU A 71 13.36 7.84 -2.71
N LYS A 72 12.81 8.90 -2.10
CA LYS A 72 13.56 10.14 -1.90
C LYS A 72 14.63 9.90 -0.85
N ARG A 73 15.88 10.24 -1.17
CA ARG A 73 17.03 10.18 -0.26
C ARG A 73 16.73 10.98 1.00
#